data_AF-A0A1Z4QEG1-F1
#
_entry.id   AF-A0A1Z4QEG1-F1
#
_cell.length_a   1.000
_cell.length_b   1.000
_cell.length_c   1.000
_cell.angle_alpha   90.00
_cell.angle_beta   90.00
_cell.angle_gamma   90.00
#
_symmetry.space_group_name_H-M   'P 1'
#
loop_
_entity.id
_entity.type
_entity.pdbx_description
1 polymer ?
#
loop_
_entity_poly.entity_id
_entity_poly.type
_entity_poly.pdbx_seq_one_letter_code
_entity_poly.pdbx_strand_id
1 'polypeptide(L)'
;MSDRLWKLLLIDPDPIFRLGLRVALETIPNLQVVADVETDTAALQILVEVAQQEPNRIDLVVLELANGRSTYSQQLGWQFCRQLKTLYPNLPILLLSSIWEPGLLSAAKATGVNGYCPKGTPISELVTAIETVANGGSYWFVEAENFSSTVPKRSPPTRRSPSPFPLSRLGNNWRLSGIDHIEANLAAVTAQLQIPGLPLLDRAVLAGQRRELLAARWLLNRLLTMPQENPQEQPPTTIPSLNSAIAKLDSTLPPLVSHRAIQSALFASCITKLQFPLPNVTDIPLEIDILREEKKRELLYLILQKLAQQLDELRTWKIEIEQLSNLNNTLLIDLWQAAVTDYFGKFARVQVGKQSIEIVKLLLQNAEVVQADILYKIPLVCDLFSYLLFQTDLQVDNTCYPAGSTEANSQAAIILENLLIQVANGVVQPLLNSLADVEVIKQNFYNRQLISTREIERFRNNLSWKYRLNNYVTGATTIFESRYELFVLAPRGIAKISIYAPRSQELAQLTGIPLVVTLLLEFRDAIAPRLQSLLAFLGSGIVFILTQVIGRGLGLIGRGILQGIGSVSFTEKTLRKNSERTK
;
A
#
# COMPACT_ATOMS: atom_id res chain seq x y z
N MET A 1 14.49 47.29 -8.87
CA MET A 1 13.98 45.97 -8.45
C MET A 1 15.20 45.17 -8.04
N SER A 2 15.15 44.49 -6.90
CA SER A 2 16.34 44.01 -6.19
C SER A 2 17.10 42.95 -7.00
N ASP A 3 18.34 43.25 -7.40
CA ASP A 3 19.29 42.34 -8.07
C ASP A 3 19.79 41.19 -7.17
N ARG A 4 18.94 40.68 -6.27
CA ARG A 4 19.31 39.65 -5.30
C ARG A 4 19.06 38.26 -5.88
N LEU A 5 20.13 37.48 -6.02
CA LEU A 5 20.08 36.07 -6.40
C LEU A 5 19.60 35.22 -5.21
N TRP A 6 18.49 34.48 -5.39
CA TRP A 6 17.95 33.59 -4.37
C TRP A 6 18.52 32.18 -4.51
N LYS A 7 19.09 31.66 -3.44
CA LYS A 7 19.71 30.34 -3.38
C LYS A 7 18.75 29.30 -2.82
N LEU A 8 18.42 28.30 -3.63
CA LEU A 8 17.39 27.32 -3.36
C LEU A 8 17.99 25.94 -3.05
N LEU A 9 17.38 25.22 -2.12
CA LEU A 9 17.57 23.78 -1.92
C LEU A 9 16.30 23.06 -2.35
N LEU A 10 16.41 22.13 -3.31
CA LEU A 10 15.29 21.32 -3.79
C LEU A 10 15.31 19.95 -3.12
N ILE A 11 14.17 19.52 -2.57
CA ILE A 11 14.03 18.22 -1.90
C ILE A 11 12.81 17.52 -2.51
N ASP A 12 13.03 16.46 -3.27
CA ASP A 12 11.95 15.67 -3.87
C ASP A 12 12.46 14.26 -4.17
N PRO A 13 11.75 13.16 -3.86
CA PRO A 13 12.22 11.82 -4.18
C PRO A 13 12.24 11.49 -5.69
N ASP A 14 11.50 12.20 -6.53
CA ASP A 14 11.42 11.95 -7.98
C ASP A 14 12.60 12.60 -8.74
N PRO A 15 13.54 11.81 -9.30
CA PRO A 15 14.70 12.34 -10.00
C PRO A 15 14.35 13.08 -11.30
N ILE A 16 13.27 12.71 -11.99
CA ILE A 16 12.84 13.36 -13.23
C ILE A 16 12.25 14.73 -12.88
N PHE A 17 11.42 14.79 -11.84
CA PHE A 17 10.84 16.04 -11.37
C PHE A 17 11.91 17.02 -10.87
N ARG A 18 12.89 16.56 -10.07
CA ARG A 18 14.02 17.39 -9.62
C ARG A 18 14.82 17.97 -10.78
N LEU A 19 15.15 17.13 -11.77
CA LEU A 19 15.91 17.57 -12.94
C LEU A 19 15.12 18.61 -13.75
N GLY A 20 13.85 18.34 -14.02
CA GLY A 20 12.99 19.27 -14.76
C GLY A 20 12.80 20.60 -14.03
N LEU A 21 12.58 20.56 -12.72
CA LEU A 21 12.42 21.75 -11.88
C LEU A 21 13.71 22.57 -11.80
N ARG A 22 14.87 21.92 -11.62
CA ARG A 22 16.17 22.61 -11.66
C ARG A 22 16.34 23.33 -12.98
N VAL A 23 16.20 22.63 -14.10
CA VAL A 23 16.39 23.21 -15.44
C VAL A 23 15.47 24.41 -15.64
N ALA A 24 14.19 24.29 -15.24
CA ALA A 24 13.24 25.37 -15.36
C ALA A 24 13.61 26.59 -14.50
N LEU A 25 13.99 26.39 -13.23
CA LEU A 25 14.31 27.48 -12.30
C LEU A 25 15.64 28.16 -12.63
N GLU A 26 16.65 27.43 -13.11
CA GLU A 26 17.95 27.99 -13.51
C GLU A 26 17.88 28.85 -14.78
N THR A 27 16.81 28.76 -15.56
CA THR A 27 16.57 29.71 -16.66
C THR A 27 16.21 31.12 -16.17
N ILE A 28 15.86 31.27 -14.89
CA ILE A 28 15.43 32.53 -14.30
C ILE A 28 16.64 33.24 -13.66
N PRO A 29 16.98 34.48 -14.08
CA PRO A 29 18.27 35.12 -13.76
C PRO A 29 18.48 35.44 -12.28
N ASN A 30 17.43 35.48 -11.46
CA ASN A 30 17.49 35.78 -10.03
C ASN A 30 17.29 34.54 -9.13
N LEU A 31 17.29 33.33 -9.69
CA LEU A 31 17.22 32.07 -8.93
C LEU A 31 18.46 31.21 -9.19
N GLN A 32 18.95 30.55 -8.15
CA GLN A 32 20.04 29.59 -8.24
C GLN A 32 19.71 28.36 -7.40
N VAL A 33 19.74 27.17 -8.00
CA VAL A 33 19.63 25.91 -7.27
C VAL A 33 21.01 25.52 -6.74
N VAL A 34 21.22 25.62 -5.43
CA VAL A 34 22.51 25.28 -4.79
C VAL A 34 22.71 23.78 -4.73
N ALA A 35 21.63 23.03 -4.45
CA ALA A 35 21.61 21.59 -4.43
C ALA A 35 20.19 21.07 -4.66
N ASP A 36 20.10 19.84 -5.15
CA ASP A 36 18.88 19.06 -5.18
C ASP A 36 19.18 17.71 -4.52
N VAL A 37 18.25 17.20 -3.72
CA VAL A 37 18.45 15.96 -2.97
C VAL A 37 17.18 15.13 -2.95
N GLU A 38 17.36 13.81 -2.86
CA GLU A 38 16.25 12.86 -2.84
C GLU A 38 15.63 12.68 -1.44
N THR A 39 16.43 12.90 -0.38
CA THR A 39 16.06 12.50 0.98
C THR A 39 16.28 13.61 2.00
N ASP A 40 15.48 13.56 3.07
CA ASP A 40 15.58 14.45 4.23
C ASP A 40 16.97 14.42 4.89
N THR A 41 17.61 13.25 4.93
CA THR A 41 18.95 13.07 5.51
C THR A 41 20.02 13.76 4.67
N ALA A 42 19.97 13.62 3.35
CA ALA A 42 20.86 14.32 2.43
C ALA A 42 20.64 15.84 2.50
N ALA A 43 19.40 16.30 2.66
CA ALA A 43 19.09 17.71 2.84
C ALA A 43 19.75 18.30 4.10
N LEU A 44 19.70 17.59 5.23
CA LEU A 44 20.37 18.02 6.47
C LEU A 44 21.89 18.04 6.32
N GLN A 45 22.48 17.06 5.64
CA GLN A 45 23.92 17.05 5.37
C GLN A 45 24.35 18.28 4.57
N ILE A 46 23.64 18.59 3.48
CA ILE A 46 23.90 19.79 2.68
C ILE A 46 23.73 21.06 3.51
N LEU A 47 22.67 21.16 4.32
CA LEU A 47 22.46 22.33 5.19
C LEU A 47 23.60 22.51 6.21
N VAL A 48 24.14 21.42 6.76
CA VAL A 48 25.29 21.46 7.68
C VAL A 48 26.56 21.87 6.94
N GLU A 49 26.86 21.26 5.79
CA GLU A 49 28.03 21.57 4.97
C GLU A 49 28.03 23.04 4.50
N VAL A 50 26.88 23.52 4.07
CA VAL A 50 26.69 24.90 3.62
C VAL A 50 26.81 25.88 4.79
N ALA A 51 26.24 25.56 5.95
CA ALA A 51 26.33 26.40 7.16
C ALA A 51 27.77 26.52 7.71
N GLN A 52 28.61 25.50 7.51
CA GLN A 52 30.04 25.54 7.89
C GLN A 52 30.86 26.48 6.99
N GLN A 53 30.46 26.65 5.73
CA GLN A 53 31.15 27.55 4.79
C GLN A 53 30.69 28.99 4.96
N GLU A 54 29.37 29.24 4.98
CA GLU A 54 28.76 30.55 5.20
C GLU A 54 27.38 30.41 5.88
N PRO A 55 27.12 31.07 7.02
CA PRO A 55 25.77 31.10 7.60
C PRO A 55 24.79 31.83 6.66
N ASN A 56 23.60 31.27 6.46
CA ASN A 56 22.51 31.78 5.60
C ASN A 56 22.73 31.71 4.07
N ARG A 57 23.50 30.74 3.58
CA ARG A 57 23.72 30.57 2.14
C ARG A 57 22.56 29.93 1.37
N ILE A 58 21.54 29.39 2.05
CA ILE A 58 20.29 28.95 1.42
C ILE A 58 19.18 29.89 1.87
N ASP A 59 18.52 30.55 0.90
CA ASP A 59 17.45 31.51 1.15
C ASP A 59 16.07 30.84 1.23
N LEU A 60 15.87 29.66 0.62
CA LEU A 60 14.59 28.96 0.62
C LEU A 60 14.76 27.45 0.36
N VAL A 61 13.94 26.64 1.03
CA VAL A 61 13.80 25.20 0.74
C VAL A 61 12.49 24.96 -0.01
N VAL A 62 12.57 24.32 -1.18
CA VAL A 62 11.42 23.78 -1.89
C VAL A 62 11.33 22.29 -1.57
N LEU A 63 10.25 21.90 -0.91
CA LEU A 63 10.09 20.55 -0.34
C LEU A 63 8.84 19.86 -0.89
N GLU A 64 9.02 18.68 -1.46
CA GLU A 64 7.96 17.68 -1.60
C GLU A 64 7.80 16.95 -0.25
N LEU A 65 6.66 17.17 0.40
CA LEU A 65 6.40 16.71 1.75
C LEU A 65 6.15 15.20 1.82
N ALA A 66 5.43 14.65 0.84
CA ALA A 66 5.09 13.24 0.77
C ALA A 66 4.50 12.97 -0.60
N ASN A 67 5.23 12.23 -1.43
CA ASN A 67 4.91 11.93 -2.83
C ASN A 67 3.63 11.07 -3.04
N GLY A 68 2.51 11.36 -2.37
CA GLY A 68 1.25 10.63 -2.54
C GLY A 68 1.14 9.29 -1.81
N ARG A 69 2.21 8.77 -1.18
CA ARG A 69 2.35 7.31 -1.02
C ARG A 69 1.81 6.68 0.27
N SER A 70 1.64 7.41 1.38
CA SER A 70 1.00 6.90 2.62
C SER A 70 0.83 7.96 3.71
N THR A 71 -0.07 7.73 4.69
CA THR A 71 -0.18 8.53 5.93
C THR A 71 1.13 8.55 6.75
N TYR A 72 1.91 7.47 6.68
CA TYR A 72 3.21 7.37 7.35
C TYR A 72 4.25 8.32 6.73
N SER A 73 4.31 8.40 5.39
CA SER A 73 5.19 9.33 4.68
C SER A 73 4.84 10.79 4.97
N GLN A 74 3.55 11.11 5.08
CA GLN A 74 3.10 12.45 5.49
C GLN A 74 3.57 12.78 6.91
N GLN A 75 3.44 11.85 7.85
CA GLN A 75 3.89 12.06 9.23
C GLN A 75 5.41 12.28 9.32
N LEU A 76 6.20 11.56 8.53
CA LEU A 76 7.65 11.76 8.44
C LEU A 76 8.00 13.13 7.84
N GLY A 77 7.36 13.54 6.75
CA GLY A 77 7.56 14.86 6.15
C GLY A 77 7.24 16.00 7.12
N TRP A 78 6.17 15.86 7.92
CA TRP A 78 5.84 16.84 8.96
C TRP A 78 6.88 16.87 10.09
N GLN A 79 7.39 15.71 10.52
CA GLN A 79 8.47 15.64 11.50
C GLN A 79 9.74 16.32 10.98
N PHE A 80 10.05 16.14 9.70
CA PHE A 80 11.17 16.79 9.04
C PHE A 80 11.00 18.31 8.97
N CYS A 81 9.82 18.83 8.58
CA CYS A 81 9.56 20.27 8.63
C CYS A 81 9.74 20.86 10.05
N ARG A 82 9.29 20.16 11.09
CA ARG A 82 9.48 20.59 12.49
C ARG A 82 10.96 20.59 12.87
N GLN A 83 11.70 19.58 12.45
CA GLN A 83 13.14 19.48 12.69
C GLN A 83 13.88 20.64 11.99
N LEU A 84 13.56 20.93 10.73
CA LEU A 84 14.13 22.07 9.99
C LEU A 84 13.83 23.40 10.69
N LYS A 85 12.61 23.62 11.15
CA LYS A 85 12.24 24.86 11.86
C LYS A 85 12.86 24.97 13.25
N THR A 86 13.17 23.84 13.89
CA THR A 86 13.87 23.83 15.17
C THR A 86 15.35 24.17 15.00
N LEU A 87 16.00 23.60 13.97
CA LEU A 87 17.42 23.80 13.70
C LEU A 87 17.71 25.13 12.97
N TYR A 88 16.81 25.56 12.09
CA TYR A 88 16.93 26.75 11.26
C TYR A 88 15.63 27.58 11.31
N PRO A 89 15.37 28.34 12.39
CA PRO A 89 14.09 29.02 12.61
C PRO A 89 13.70 30.02 11.52
N ASN A 90 14.70 30.67 10.91
CA ASN A 90 14.50 31.70 9.90
C ASN A 90 14.48 31.16 8.46
N LEU A 91 14.72 29.85 8.25
CA LEU A 91 14.78 29.26 6.91
C LEU A 91 13.35 29.12 6.34
N PRO A 92 13.01 29.80 5.24
CA PRO A 92 11.70 29.68 4.61
C PRO A 92 11.52 28.30 3.97
N ILE A 93 10.33 27.72 4.14
CA ILE A 93 9.95 26.44 3.52
C ILE A 93 8.74 26.66 2.63
N LEU A 94 8.88 26.34 1.34
CA LEU A 94 7.80 26.29 0.35
C LEU A 94 7.50 24.83 0.02
N LEU A 95 6.27 24.39 0.24
CA LEU A 95 5.83 23.05 -0.15
C LEU A 95 5.44 23.02 -1.62
N LEU A 96 5.91 22.00 -2.35
CA LEU A 96 5.53 21.71 -3.72
C LEU A 96 5.07 20.24 -3.81
N SER A 97 3.76 19.99 -3.71
CA SER A 97 3.22 18.63 -3.55
C SER A 97 1.97 18.36 -4.39
N SER A 98 1.78 17.10 -4.80
CA SER A 98 0.60 16.64 -5.56
C SER A 98 -0.66 16.40 -4.71
N ILE A 99 -0.53 16.30 -3.38
CA ILE A 99 -1.66 16.03 -2.47
C ILE A 99 -2.23 17.36 -1.96
N TRP A 100 -3.56 17.49 -1.97
CA TRP A 100 -4.27 18.60 -1.33
C TRP A 100 -5.44 18.09 -0.49
N GLU A 101 -5.44 18.44 0.80
CA GLU A 101 -6.63 18.45 1.64
C GLU A 101 -6.61 19.71 2.53
N PRO A 102 -7.75 20.38 2.76
CA PRO A 102 -7.81 21.61 3.59
C PRO A 102 -7.23 21.43 5.02
N GLY A 103 -7.34 20.21 5.58
CA GLY A 103 -6.76 19.86 6.88
C GLY A 103 -5.22 19.85 6.88
N LEU A 104 -4.59 19.41 5.77
CA LEU A 104 -3.14 19.36 5.64
C LEU A 104 -2.51 20.75 5.49
N LEU A 105 -3.18 21.68 4.79
CA LEU A 105 -2.72 23.08 4.70
C LEU A 105 -2.74 23.77 6.07
N SER A 106 -3.74 23.45 6.89
CA SER A 106 -3.84 23.96 8.26
C SER A 106 -2.71 23.41 9.13
N ALA A 107 -2.38 22.13 8.99
CA ALA A 107 -1.23 21.50 9.67
C ALA A 107 0.13 22.05 9.19
N ALA A 108 0.26 22.36 7.90
CA ALA A 108 1.44 22.99 7.33
C ALA A 108 1.70 24.37 7.96
N LYS A 109 0.66 25.20 8.02
CA LYS A 109 0.69 26.51 8.68
C LYS A 109 1.09 26.39 10.14
N ALA A 110 0.50 25.44 10.86
CA ALA A 110 0.84 25.19 12.27
C ALA A 110 2.29 24.73 12.49
N THR A 111 2.92 24.13 11.48
CA THR A 111 4.32 23.67 11.52
C THR A 111 5.32 24.78 11.16
N GLY A 112 4.84 25.98 10.79
CA GLY A 112 5.67 27.13 10.44
C GLY A 112 6.14 27.15 8.98
N VAL A 113 5.55 26.31 8.13
CA VAL A 113 5.75 26.36 6.67
C VAL A 113 5.29 27.72 6.13
N ASN A 114 6.04 28.29 5.21
CA ASN A 114 5.83 29.65 4.71
C ASN A 114 4.95 29.70 3.46
N GLY A 115 4.88 28.62 2.70
CA GLY A 115 3.95 28.55 1.58
C GLY A 115 3.69 27.17 1.01
N TYR A 116 2.76 27.11 0.06
CA TYR A 116 2.35 25.90 -0.65
C TYR A 116 1.97 26.21 -2.11
N CYS A 117 2.45 25.37 -3.02
CA CYS A 117 2.01 25.26 -4.41
C CYS A 117 1.72 23.80 -4.78
N PRO A 118 0.68 23.51 -5.57
CA PRO A 118 0.48 22.17 -6.11
C PRO A 118 1.52 21.82 -7.18
N LYS A 119 1.89 20.55 -7.28
CA LYS A 119 2.66 20.08 -8.44
C LYS A 119 1.86 20.28 -9.72
N GLY A 120 2.52 20.81 -10.76
CA GLY A 120 1.85 21.27 -11.98
C GLY A 120 1.53 22.77 -12.01
N THR A 121 1.82 23.51 -10.93
CA THR A 121 1.78 24.99 -10.95
C THR A 121 2.68 25.52 -12.08
N PRO A 122 2.19 26.46 -12.90
CA PRO A 122 3.02 27.08 -13.94
C PRO A 122 4.29 27.71 -13.36
N ILE A 123 5.43 27.56 -14.05
CA ILE A 123 6.74 28.05 -13.56
C ILE A 123 6.71 29.54 -13.20
N SER A 124 6.00 30.37 -13.96
CA SER A 124 5.87 31.81 -13.67
C SER A 124 5.20 32.09 -12.32
N GLU A 125 4.19 31.28 -11.95
CA GLU A 125 3.50 31.40 -10.68
C GLU A 125 4.35 30.83 -9.53
N LEU A 126 5.04 29.71 -9.78
CA LEU A 126 5.98 29.14 -8.82
C LEU A 126 7.13 30.10 -8.49
N VAL A 127 7.67 30.82 -9.48
CA VAL A 127 8.68 31.86 -9.28
C VAL A 127 8.14 32.98 -8.39
N THR A 128 6.89 33.41 -8.63
CA THR A 128 6.22 34.43 -7.79
C THR A 128 6.10 33.95 -6.34
N ALA A 129 5.74 32.67 -6.13
CA ALA A 129 5.66 32.07 -4.82
C ALA A 129 7.03 32.01 -4.11
N ILE A 130 8.08 31.59 -4.83
CA ILE A 130 9.46 31.53 -4.34
C ILE A 130 9.93 32.91 -3.90
N GLU A 131 9.77 33.94 -4.75
CA GLU A 131 10.17 35.31 -4.43
C GLU A 131 9.41 35.87 -3.23
N THR A 132 8.10 35.61 -3.15
CA THR A 132 7.26 36.06 -2.04
C THR A 132 7.72 35.45 -0.71
N VAL A 133 7.99 34.14 -0.70
CA VAL A 133 8.41 33.42 0.50
C VAL A 133 9.86 33.75 0.88
N ALA A 134 10.76 33.89 -0.09
CA ALA A 134 12.15 34.26 0.15
C ALA A 134 12.31 35.69 0.72
N ASN A 135 11.39 36.60 0.36
CA ASN A 135 11.31 37.94 0.96
C ASN A 135 10.66 37.96 2.37
N GLY A 136 10.36 36.80 2.96
CA GLY A 136 9.76 36.68 4.29
C GLY A 136 8.23 36.78 4.30
N GLY A 137 7.59 36.80 3.13
CA GLY A 137 6.14 36.70 2.99
C GLY A 137 5.63 35.25 3.11
N SER A 138 4.33 35.07 2.88
CA SER A 138 3.71 33.74 2.80
C SER A 138 2.90 33.62 1.51
N TYR A 139 3.02 32.49 0.81
CA TYR A 139 2.29 32.23 -0.43
C TYR A 139 1.49 30.93 -0.29
N TRP A 140 0.17 31.02 -0.40
CA TRP A 140 -0.70 29.84 -0.34
C TRP A 140 -1.54 29.82 -1.59
N PHE A 141 -1.30 28.83 -2.45
CA PHE A 141 -2.16 28.59 -3.61
C PHE A 141 -3.60 28.35 -3.13
N VAL A 142 -4.53 29.19 -3.59
CA VAL A 142 -5.96 29.02 -3.40
C VAL A 142 -6.53 28.93 -4.81
N GLU A 143 -7.23 27.84 -5.11
CA GLU A 143 -7.97 27.72 -6.36
C GLU A 143 -9.06 28.79 -6.35
N ALA A 144 -8.78 29.95 -6.94
CA ALA A 144 -9.75 31.00 -7.09
C ALA A 144 -10.74 30.57 -8.17
N GLU A 145 -12.02 30.50 -7.81
CA GLU A 145 -13.17 30.53 -8.72
C GLU A 145 -13.10 31.80 -9.59
N ASN A 146 -12.24 31.84 -10.61
CA ASN A 146 -12.07 32.98 -11.51
C ASN A 146 -11.83 32.50 -12.94
N PHE A 147 -12.84 31.82 -13.51
CA PHE A 147 -13.16 31.93 -14.92
C PHE A 147 -14.55 32.56 -15.07
N SER A 148 -14.71 33.80 -14.59
CA SER A 148 -15.81 34.64 -15.05
C SER A 148 -15.41 36.12 -15.03
N SER A 149 -15.73 36.77 -16.15
CA SER A 149 -15.79 38.22 -16.36
C SER A 149 -14.49 39.03 -16.44
N THR A 150 -13.86 39.05 -17.62
CA THR A 150 -13.43 40.31 -18.24
C THR A 150 -13.50 40.23 -19.76
N VAL A 151 -14.47 40.97 -20.31
CA VAL A 151 -14.58 41.35 -21.72
C VAL A 151 -13.51 42.41 -22.04
N PRO A 152 -12.89 42.37 -23.23
CA PRO A 152 -13.00 43.56 -24.09
C PRO A 152 -13.46 43.26 -25.52
N LYS A 153 -14.15 44.27 -26.06
CA LYS A 153 -14.92 44.42 -27.30
C LYS A 153 -14.16 44.19 -28.63
N ARG A 154 -14.87 43.52 -29.56
CA ARG A 154 -15.09 43.74 -31.03
C ARG A 154 -13.86 43.81 -31.96
N SER A 155 -13.79 42.98 -33.01
CA SER A 155 -14.54 43.14 -34.28
C SER A 155 -14.82 41.82 -35.07
N PRO A 156 -15.82 41.77 -35.98
CA PRO A 156 -16.23 40.59 -36.80
C PRO A 156 -15.97 40.78 -38.32
N PRO A 157 -16.45 39.93 -39.26
CA PRO A 157 -16.54 38.45 -39.30
C PRO A 157 -16.04 37.84 -40.65
N THR A 158 -15.77 36.52 -40.69
CA THR A 158 -15.97 35.69 -41.90
C THR A 158 -16.51 34.30 -41.53
N ARG A 159 -17.25 33.73 -42.49
CA ARG A 159 -18.40 32.83 -42.34
C ARG A 159 -18.09 31.33 -42.51
N ARG A 160 -18.86 30.51 -41.77
CA ARG A 160 -19.44 29.16 -42.07
C ARG A 160 -18.43 28.01 -42.11
N SER A 161 -18.71 26.82 -41.56
CA SER A 161 -19.94 26.00 -41.60
C SER A 161 -20.05 25.02 -40.39
N PRO A 162 -21.22 24.37 -40.17
CA PRO A 162 -21.56 23.68 -38.91
C PRO A 162 -21.36 22.16 -38.95
N SER A 163 -21.06 21.55 -37.80
CA SER A 163 -21.26 20.11 -37.55
C SER A 163 -21.67 19.87 -36.07
N PRO A 164 -22.34 18.74 -35.78
CA PRO A 164 -23.43 18.69 -34.80
C PRO A 164 -23.07 18.07 -33.44
N PHE A 165 -23.98 18.26 -32.47
CA PHE A 165 -24.12 17.61 -31.14
C PHE A 165 -23.32 18.18 -29.94
N PRO A 166 -23.93 19.09 -29.14
CA PRO A 166 -23.35 19.60 -27.89
C PRO A 166 -23.44 18.65 -26.67
N LEU A 167 -24.05 17.45 -26.79
CA LEU A 167 -24.29 16.55 -25.64
C LEU A 167 -23.18 15.50 -25.40
N SER A 168 -22.26 15.28 -26.34
CA SER A 168 -21.18 14.28 -26.19
C SER A 168 -20.01 14.75 -25.33
N ARG A 169 -19.74 16.06 -25.28
CA ARG A 169 -18.68 16.65 -24.43
C ARG A 169 -19.07 16.71 -22.95
N LEU A 170 -20.36 16.95 -22.67
CA LEU A 170 -20.86 16.98 -21.29
C LEU A 170 -20.84 15.58 -20.66
N GLY A 171 -21.26 14.55 -21.42
CA GLY A 171 -21.24 13.16 -20.98
C GLY A 171 -19.83 12.61 -20.72
N ASN A 172 -18.83 12.94 -21.55
CA ASN A 172 -17.45 12.52 -21.32
C ASN A 172 -16.80 13.21 -20.12
N ASN A 173 -17.07 14.49 -19.89
CA ASN A 173 -16.54 15.19 -18.71
C ASN A 173 -17.20 14.70 -17.41
N TRP A 174 -18.50 14.39 -17.43
CA TRP A 174 -19.20 13.79 -16.28
C TRP A 174 -18.75 12.35 -16.04
N ARG A 175 -18.44 11.60 -17.09
CA ARG A 175 -17.87 10.25 -17.00
C ARG A 175 -16.48 10.28 -16.36
N LEU A 176 -15.58 11.15 -16.82
CA LEU A 176 -14.22 11.27 -16.28
C LEU A 176 -14.28 11.70 -14.81
N SER A 177 -15.02 12.76 -14.48
CA SER A 177 -15.19 13.21 -13.10
C SER A 177 -15.87 12.18 -12.19
N GLY A 178 -16.83 11.40 -12.71
CA GLY A 178 -17.47 10.32 -11.97
C GLY A 178 -16.57 9.11 -11.72
N ILE A 179 -15.74 8.72 -12.71
CA ILE A 179 -14.75 7.66 -12.56
C ILE A 179 -13.68 8.07 -11.55
N ASP A 180 -13.15 9.30 -11.67
CA ASP A 180 -12.12 9.82 -10.77
C ASP A 180 -12.60 9.84 -9.31
N HIS A 181 -13.87 10.21 -9.08
CA HIS A 181 -14.47 10.22 -7.75
C HIS A 181 -14.69 8.81 -7.18
N ILE A 182 -15.10 7.85 -8.04
CA ILE A 182 -15.25 6.45 -7.64
C ILE A 182 -13.89 5.83 -7.32
N GLU A 183 -12.86 6.12 -8.11
CA GLU A 183 -11.49 5.62 -7.89
C GLU A 183 -10.85 6.19 -6.64
N ALA A 184 -11.02 7.48 -6.36
CA ALA A 184 -10.55 8.10 -5.12
C ALA A 184 -11.20 7.47 -3.88
N ASN A 185 -12.52 7.27 -3.89
CA ASN A 185 -13.25 6.64 -2.78
C ASN A 185 -12.88 5.15 -2.63
N LEU A 186 -12.69 4.45 -3.75
CA LEU A 186 -12.28 3.04 -3.73
C LEU A 186 -10.88 2.92 -3.13
N ALA A 187 -9.94 3.80 -3.50
CA ALA A 187 -8.61 3.85 -2.91
C ALA A 187 -8.66 4.10 -1.40
N ALA A 188 -9.49 5.06 -0.94
CA ALA A 188 -9.66 5.37 0.47
C ALA A 188 -10.23 4.20 1.29
N VAL A 189 -11.31 3.56 0.81
CA VAL A 189 -11.93 2.41 1.49
C VAL A 189 -11.00 1.20 1.49
N THR A 190 -10.22 1.00 0.41
CA THR A 190 -9.26 -0.10 0.32
C THR A 190 -8.06 0.12 1.26
N ALA A 191 -7.59 1.36 1.40
CA ALA A 191 -6.56 1.72 2.37
C ALA A 191 -7.03 1.52 3.81
N GLN A 192 -8.30 1.88 4.11
CA GLN A 192 -8.89 1.62 5.42
C GLN A 192 -9.01 0.13 5.71
N LEU A 193 -9.31 -0.72 4.72
CA LEU A 193 -9.34 -2.18 4.87
C LEU A 193 -7.96 -2.82 5.09
N GLN A 194 -6.87 -2.14 4.77
CA GLN A 194 -5.49 -2.62 4.95
C GLN A 194 -4.92 -2.32 6.36
N ILE A 195 -5.63 -1.58 7.20
CA ILE A 195 -5.20 -1.29 8.58
C ILE A 195 -5.30 -2.58 9.42
N PRO A 196 -4.20 -3.09 10.00
CA PRO A 196 -4.25 -4.28 10.85
C PRO A 196 -4.98 -3.98 12.17
N GLY A 197 -5.85 -4.91 12.61
CA GLY A 197 -6.58 -4.81 13.89
C GLY A 197 -7.96 -4.14 13.84
N LEU A 198 -8.52 -3.88 12.65
CA LEU A 198 -9.88 -3.34 12.52
C LEU A 198 -10.94 -4.27 13.14
N PRO A 199 -11.94 -3.71 13.86
CA PRO A 199 -13.10 -4.46 14.31
C PRO A 199 -13.82 -5.17 13.14
N LEU A 200 -14.32 -6.38 13.38
CA LEU A 200 -14.96 -7.22 12.35
C LEU A 200 -16.15 -6.55 11.65
N LEU A 201 -16.85 -5.65 12.35
CA LEU A 201 -18.03 -4.96 11.85
C LEU A 201 -17.64 -3.80 10.92
N ASP A 202 -16.63 -3.02 11.30
CA ASP A 202 -16.08 -1.95 10.46
C ASP A 202 -15.43 -2.51 9.20
N ARG A 203 -14.73 -3.64 9.32
CA ARG A 203 -14.18 -4.35 8.17
C ARG A 203 -15.27 -4.83 7.22
N ALA A 204 -16.41 -5.31 7.73
CA ALA A 204 -17.54 -5.73 6.90
C ALA A 204 -18.23 -4.55 6.21
N VAL A 205 -18.38 -3.42 6.90
CA VAL A 205 -18.96 -2.17 6.34
C VAL A 205 -18.07 -1.60 5.25
N LEU A 206 -16.76 -1.50 5.49
CA LEU A 206 -15.80 -1.03 4.49
C LEU A 206 -15.68 -1.99 3.31
N ALA A 207 -15.75 -3.31 3.55
CA ALA A 207 -15.81 -4.29 2.46
C ALA A 207 -17.09 -4.14 1.63
N GLY A 208 -18.23 -3.81 2.26
CA GLY A 208 -19.49 -3.49 1.58
C GLY A 208 -19.38 -2.24 0.71
N GLN A 209 -18.87 -1.14 1.26
CA GLN A 209 -18.65 0.11 0.52
C GLN A 209 -17.70 -0.07 -0.67
N ARG A 210 -16.67 -0.90 -0.52
CA ARG A 210 -15.76 -1.24 -1.63
C ARG A 210 -16.48 -1.99 -2.76
N ARG A 211 -17.37 -2.95 -2.43
CA ARG A 211 -18.17 -3.68 -3.42
C ARG A 211 -19.14 -2.75 -4.15
N GLU A 212 -19.75 -1.81 -3.45
CA GLU A 212 -20.66 -0.81 -4.03
C GLU A 212 -19.93 0.13 -5.00
N LEU A 213 -18.74 0.63 -4.63
CA LEU A 213 -17.93 1.49 -5.49
C LEU A 213 -17.42 0.75 -6.75
N LEU A 214 -17.04 -0.52 -6.62
CA LEU A 214 -16.67 -1.38 -7.75
C LEU A 214 -17.86 -1.61 -8.70
N ALA A 215 -19.05 -1.85 -8.16
CA ALA A 215 -20.28 -2.01 -8.94
C ALA A 215 -20.66 -0.69 -9.65
N ALA A 216 -20.54 0.45 -8.97
CA ALA A 216 -20.76 1.76 -9.54
C ALA A 216 -19.79 2.06 -10.70
N ARG A 217 -18.49 1.73 -10.54
CA ARG A 217 -17.47 1.85 -11.60
C ARG A 217 -17.83 1.03 -12.82
N TRP A 218 -18.22 -0.23 -12.60
CA TRP A 218 -18.59 -1.14 -13.67
C TRP A 218 -19.84 -0.67 -14.42
N LEU A 219 -20.85 -0.19 -13.70
CA LEU A 219 -22.10 0.31 -14.27
C LEU A 219 -21.87 1.58 -15.11
N LEU A 220 -21.04 2.50 -14.62
CA LEU A 220 -20.67 3.74 -15.31
C LEU A 220 -19.89 3.46 -16.61
N ASN A 221 -19.01 2.45 -16.60
CA ASN A 221 -18.28 2.03 -17.80
C ASN A 221 -19.16 1.33 -18.84
N ARG A 222 -20.25 0.67 -18.42
CA ARG A 222 -21.16 -0.09 -19.30
C ARG A 222 -22.32 0.74 -19.86
N LEU A 223 -22.78 1.78 -19.15
CA LEU A 223 -23.90 2.63 -19.59
C LEU A 223 -23.48 3.81 -20.48
N LEU A 224 -22.20 4.19 -20.49
CA LEU A 224 -21.69 5.36 -21.21
C LEU A 224 -20.68 5.03 -22.32
N THR A 225 -20.61 3.76 -22.76
CA THR A 225 -19.81 3.34 -23.92
C THR A 225 -20.62 3.53 -25.21
N MET A 226 -20.21 4.47 -26.06
CA MET A 226 -20.67 4.54 -27.47
C MET A 226 -19.59 3.94 -28.39
N PRO A 227 -19.95 3.32 -29.54
CA PRO A 227 -19.00 2.67 -30.44
C PRO A 227 -18.05 3.70 -31.08
N GLN A 228 -16.73 3.46 -31.04
CA GLN A 228 -15.77 4.21 -31.86
C GLN A 228 -15.73 3.63 -33.27
N GLU A 229 -15.80 4.50 -34.27
CA GLU A 229 -15.56 4.19 -35.69
C GLU A 229 -14.09 3.80 -35.93
N ASN A 230 -13.88 2.79 -36.77
CA ASN A 230 -12.58 2.29 -37.24
C ASN A 230 -11.72 3.39 -37.90
N PRO A 231 -10.37 3.34 -37.79
CA PRO A 231 -9.50 4.17 -38.61
C PRO A 231 -9.50 3.66 -40.08
N GLN A 232 -9.89 4.53 -41.01
CA GLN A 232 -9.81 4.27 -42.46
C GLN A 232 -8.37 4.34 -42.99
N GLU A 233 -8.07 3.41 -43.90
CA GLU A 233 -6.90 3.35 -44.79
C GLU A 233 -6.70 4.62 -45.61
N GLN A 234 -5.43 5.02 -45.82
CA GLN A 234 -5.01 5.99 -46.84
C GLN A 234 -4.16 5.29 -47.92
N PRO A 235 -4.29 5.66 -49.22
CA PRO A 235 -3.63 4.98 -50.33
C PRO A 235 -2.18 5.45 -50.56
N PRO A 236 -1.36 4.71 -51.33
CA PRO A 236 0.08 4.88 -51.36
C PRO A 236 0.50 6.05 -52.26
N THR A 237 1.44 6.87 -51.79
CA THR A 237 2.13 7.85 -52.63
C THR A 237 3.61 7.46 -52.77
N THR A 238 3.96 7.21 -54.03
CA THR A 238 5.25 7.10 -54.71
C THR A 238 6.51 7.60 -53.97
N ILE A 239 7.49 6.69 -53.90
CA ILE A 239 8.91 6.91 -53.58
C ILE A 239 9.60 7.65 -54.75
N PRO A 240 10.53 8.57 -54.45
CA PRO A 240 11.81 8.58 -55.14
C PRO A 240 12.99 8.34 -54.18
N SER A 241 13.99 7.71 -54.77
CA SER A 241 15.12 7.00 -54.20
C SER A 241 16.24 7.87 -53.63
N LEU A 242 16.74 7.42 -52.47
CA LEU A 242 18.15 7.19 -52.06
C LEU A 242 19.24 8.27 -52.22
N ASN A 243 19.90 8.45 -51.06
CA ASN A 243 21.32 8.75 -50.81
C ASN A 243 21.73 10.23 -50.72
N SER A 244 21.91 10.70 -49.47
CA SER A 244 23.24 10.79 -48.85
C SER A 244 23.19 11.59 -47.56
N ALA A 245 23.62 10.96 -46.45
CA ALA A 245 24.29 11.55 -45.28
C ALA A 245 23.97 10.72 -44.03
N ILE A 246 24.75 9.67 -43.85
CA ILE A 246 24.94 9.04 -42.54
C ILE A 246 25.74 10.05 -41.70
N ALA A 247 25.09 10.66 -40.71
CA ALA A 247 25.74 11.24 -39.56
C ALA A 247 24.96 10.81 -38.31
N LYS A 248 25.62 9.97 -37.51
CA LYS A 248 25.17 9.39 -36.25
C LYS A 248 24.58 10.46 -35.32
N LEU A 249 23.36 10.22 -34.86
CA LEU A 249 22.90 10.70 -33.56
C LEU A 249 22.27 9.49 -32.88
N ASP A 250 23.02 8.97 -31.91
CA ASP A 250 22.61 7.89 -31.01
C ASP A 250 21.27 8.27 -30.39
N SER A 251 20.22 7.54 -30.77
CA SER A 251 19.01 7.46 -29.99
C SER A 251 19.33 6.69 -28.72
N THR A 252 19.35 7.40 -27.59
CA THR A 252 19.32 6.81 -26.25
C THR A 252 17.98 6.10 -26.04
N LEU A 253 17.90 4.86 -26.54
CA LEU A 253 17.04 3.84 -25.96
C LEU A 253 17.33 3.80 -24.45
N PRO A 254 16.31 3.71 -23.57
CA PRO A 254 16.56 3.38 -22.18
C PRO A 254 17.35 2.06 -22.15
N PRO A 255 18.35 1.91 -21.25
CA PRO A 255 19.21 0.75 -21.29
C PRO A 255 18.37 -0.52 -21.19
N LEU A 256 18.58 -1.47 -22.10
CA LEU A 256 18.07 -2.83 -21.96
C LEU A 256 18.46 -3.31 -20.56
N VAL A 257 17.53 -3.30 -19.61
CA VAL A 257 17.77 -3.85 -18.29
C VAL A 257 17.97 -5.35 -18.52
N SER A 258 19.20 -5.84 -18.37
CA SER A 258 19.46 -7.27 -18.55
C SER A 258 18.70 -8.09 -17.50
N HIS A 259 18.25 -9.31 -17.82
CA HIS A 259 17.59 -10.22 -16.87
C HIS A 259 18.37 -10.36 -15.54
N ARG A 260 19.70 -10.33 -15.63
CA ARG A 260 20.61 -10.38 -14.48
C ARG A 260 20.57 -9.10 -13.63
N ALA A 261 20.35 -7.94 -14.24
CA ALA A 261 20.23 -6.67 -13.50
C ALA A 261 18.93 -6.60 -12.68
N ILE A 262 17.82 -7.12 -13.20
CA ILE A 262 16.56 -7.20 -12.44
C ILE A 262 16.74 -8.14 -11.24
N GLN A 263 17.30 -9.34 -11.48
CA GLN A 263 17.59 -10.29 -10.40
C GLN A 263 18.53 -9.69 -9.35
N SER A 264 19.63 -9.06 -9.76
CA SER A 264 20.61 -8.52 -8.81
C SER A 264 20.01 -7.40 -7.96
N ALA A 265 19.19 -6.52 -8.53
CA ALA A 265 18.50 -5.46 -7.80
C ALA A 265 17.52 -6.04 -6.76
N LEU A 266 16.68 -7.01 -7.17
CA LEU A 266 15.73 -7.66 -6.27
C LEU A 266 16.43 -8.42 -5.14
N PHE A 267 17.50 -9.16 -5.47
CA PHE A 267 18.22 -9.98 -4.49
C PHE A 267 18.99 -9.07 -3.52
N ALA A 268 19.60 -7.98 -4.00
CA ALA A 268 20.25 -6.99 -3.13
C ALA A 268 19.27 -6.31 -2.17
N SER A 269 18.06 -5.98 -2.64
CA SER A 269 16.99 -5.45 -1.79
C SER A 269 16.59 -6.45 -0.70
N CYS A 270 16.38 -7.71 -1.08
CA CYS A 270 16.06 -8.78 -0.12
C CYS A 270 17.19 -9.00 0.90
N ILE A 271 18.45 -9.01 0.45
CA ILE A 271 19.63 -9.14 1.31
C ILE A 271 19.69 -8.01 2.33
N THR A 272 19.39 -6.78 1.91
CA THR A 272 19.35 -5.60 2.79
C THR A 272 18.26 -5.77 3.85
N LYS A 273 17.08 -6.25 3.46
CA LYS A 273 15.97 -6.50 4.39
C LYS A 273 16.29 -7.60 5.41
N LEU A 274 17.02 -8.63 5.01
CA LEU A 274 17.45 -9.72 5.90
C LEU A 274 18.43 -9.28 7.01
N GLN A 275 19.04 -8.09 6.88
CA GLN A 275 19.90 -7.53 7.93
C GLN A 275 19.11 -7.01 9.13
N PHE A 276 17.82 -6.69 8.95
CA PHE A 276 16.96 -6.26 10.06
C PHE A 276 16.58 -7.44 10.97
N PRO A 277 16.02 -7.15 12.17
CA PRO A 277 15.45 -8.19 13.02
C PRO A 277 14.36 -8.97 12.31
N LEU A 278 14.30 -10.28 12.57
CA LEU A 278 13.34 -11.20 11.95
C LEU A 278 12.34 -11.84 12.95
N PRO A 279 11.78 -11.11 13.94
CA PRO A 279 10.69 -11.65 14.73
C PRO A 279 9.45 -11.79 13.85
N ASN A 280 8.65 -12.81 14.09
CA ASN A 280 7.34 -12.90 13.46
C ASN A 280 6.38 -11.93 14.16
N VAL A 281 5.89 -10.92 13.43
CA VAL A 281 4.94 -9.93 13.95
C VAL A 281 3.49 -10.25 13.53
N THR A 282 3.26 -11.44 12.99
CA THR A 282 1.94 -11.92 12.59
C THR A 282 1.31 -12.75 13.69
N ASP A 283 -0.02 -12.92 13.62
CA ASP A 283 -0.75 -13.80 14.53
C ASP A 283 -0.66 -15.29 14.12
N ILE A 284 0.15 -15.63 13.11
CA ILE A 284 0.27 -16.98 12.56
C ILE A 284 1.65 -17.53 12.91
N PRO A 285 1.76 -18.68 13.61
CA PRO A 285 3.05 -19.27 13.93
C PRO A 285 3.77 -19.76 12.67
N LEU A 286 5.04 -19.39 12.50
CA LEU A 286 5.90 -19.87 11.40
C LEU A 286 6.87 -20.91 11.94
N GLU A 287 7.13 -21.98 11.18
CA GLU A 287 8.02 -23.06 11.58
C GLU A 287 9.42 -22.53 11.94
N ILE A 288 9.90 -21.54 11.18
CA ILE A 288 11.18 -20.88 11.41
C ILE A 288 11.25 -20.10 12.73
N ASP A 289 10.14 -19.83 13.42
CA ASP A 289 10.14 -19.11 14.70
C ASP A 289 10.78 -19.88 15.84
N ILE A 290 10.92 -21.21 15.70
CA ILE A 290 11.69 -21.99 16.66
C ILE A 290 13.19 -21.67 16.61
N LEU A 291 13.68 -21.20 15.46
CA LEU A 291 15.10 -20.96 15.23
C LEU A 291 15.59 -19.71 15.97
N ARG A 292 16.88 -19.71 16.33
CA ARG A 292 17.61 -18.49 16.69
C ARG A 292 17.63 -17.54 15.49
N GLU A 293 17.66 -16.25 15.77
CA GLU A 293 17.64 -15.22 14.72
C GLU A 293 18.78 -15.38 13.70
N GLU A 294 20.00 -15.65 14.17
CA GLU A 294 21.16 -15.92 13.32
C GLU A 294 20.94 -17.13 12.39
N LYS A 295 20.39 -18.22 12.95
CA LYS A 295 20.11 -19.47 12.23
C LYS A 295 18.96 -19.32 11.24
N LYS A 296 17.95 -18.50 11.59
CA LYS A 296 16.86 -18.10 10.69
C LYS A 296 17.40 -17.30 9.50
N ARG A 297 18.26 -16.31 9.77
CA ARG A 297 18.90 -15.47 8.74
C ARG A 297 19.81 -16.29 7.82
N GLU A 298 20.63 -17.18 8.38
CA GLU A 298 21.48 -18.11 7.64
C GLU A 298 20.67 -18.98 6.66
N LEU A 299 19.54 -19.54 7.13
CA LEU A 299 18.65 -20.34 6.30
C LEU A 299 18.07 -19.53 5.13
N LEU A 300 17.56 -18.32 5.39
CA LEU A 300 16.98 -17.47 4.35
C LEU A 300 18.03 -17.04 3.31
N TYR A 301 19.25 -16.71 3.72
CA TYR A 301 20.34 -16.43 2.79
C TYR A 301 20.72 -17.64 1.95
N LEU A 302 20.81 -18.82 2.56
CA LEU A 302 21.11 -20.06 1.84
C LEU A 302 20.05 -20.35 0.77
N ILE A 303 18.77 -20.21 1.10
CA ILE A 303 17.67 -20.43 0.14
C ILE A 303 17.76 -19.41 -1.01
N LEU A 304 18.04 -18.14 -0.71
CA LEU A 304 18.21 -17.11 -1.74
C LEU A 304 19.41 -17.42 -2.67
N GLN A 305 20.51 -17.92 -2.11
CA GLN A 305 21.68 -18.36 -2.87
C GLN A 305 21.36 -19.57 -3.77
N LYS A 306 20.64 -20.57 -3.25
CA LYS A 306 20.22 -21.75 -4.03
C LYS A 306 19.25 -21.38 -5.15
N LEU A 307 18.32 -20.46 -4.88
CA LEU A 307 17.43 -19.92 -5.90
C LEU A 307 18.23 -19.19 -6.99
N ALA A 308 19.24 -18.40 -6.63
CA ALA A 308 20.11 -17.74 -7.61
C ALA A 308 20.80 -18.76 -8.54
N GLN A 309 21.38 -19.81 -7.95
CA GLN A 309 22.03 -20.89 -8.68
C GLN A 309 21.05 -21.60 -9.62
N GLN A 310 19.87 -21.95 -9.12
CA GLN A 310 18.84 -22.62 -9.90
C GLN A 310 18.40 -21.75 -11.09
N LEU A 311 18.19 -20.45 -10.91
CA LEU A 311 17.85 -19.53 -12.01
C LEU A 311 18.97 -19.48 -13.08
N ASP A 312 20.23 -19.50 -12.68
CA ASP A 312 21.36 -19.53 -13.64
C ASP A 312 21.46 -20.85 -14.40
N GLU A 313 21.14 -21.98 -13.76
CA GLU A 313 21.04 -23.29 -14.42
C GLU A 313 19.92 -23.30 -15.46
N LEU A 314 18.73 -22.79 -15.11
CA LEU A 314 17.59 -22.70 -16.04
C LEU A 314 17.90 -21.82 -17.27
N ARG A 315 18.64 -20.72 -17.09
CA ARG A 315 19.10 -19.87 -18.21
C ARG A 315 20.06 -20.61 -19.13
N THR A 316 20.92 -21.46 -18.56
CA THR A 316 21.88 -22.25 -19.33
C THR A 316 21.18 -23.30 -20.18
N TRP A 317 20.07 -23.85 -19.69
CA TRP A 317 19.26 -24.84 -20.40
C TRP A 317 18.32 -24.27 -21.46
N LYS A 318 18.20 -22.93 -21.59
CA LYS A 318 17.35 -22.24 -22.59
C LYS A 318 15.90 -22.76 -22.61
N ILE A 319 15.29 -22.85 -21.44
CA ILE A 319 13.89 -23.28 -21.27
C ILE A 319 12.94 -22.27 -21.93
N GLU A 320 11.85 -22.78 -22.50
CA GLU A 320 10.74 -21.95 -23.02
C GLU A 320 9.71 -21.62 -21.93
N ILE A 321 9.05 -20.47 -22.03
CA ILE A 321 8.08 -19.98 -21.02
C ILE A 321 6.98 -21.03 -20.75
N GLU A 322 6.48 -21.72 -21.77
CA GLU A 322 5.40 -22.70 -21.65
C GLU A 322 5.78 -23.90 -20.76
N GLN A 323 7.05 -24.30 -20.80
CA GLN A 323 7.57 -25.44 -20.03
C GLN A 323 7.71 -25.11 -18.54
N LEU A 324 7.79 -23.83 -18.18
CA LEU A 324 8.00 -23.40 -16.80
C LEU A 324 6.86 -23.82 -15.87
N SER A 325 5.63 -23.77 -16.36
CA SER A 325 4.43 -24.17 -15.61
C SER A 325 4.50 -25.64 -15.14
N ASN A 326 5.03 -26.52 -15.99
CA ASN A 326 5.19 -27.94 -15.70
C ASN A 326 6.36 -28.22 -14.75
N LEU A 327 7.40 -27.38 -14.79
CA LEU A 327 8.59 -27.53 -13.97
C LEU A 327 8.45 -26.90 -12.57
N ASN A 328 7.51 -25.96 -12.38
CA ASN A 328 7.39 -25.17 -11.16
C ASN A 328 7.43 -26.00 -9.86
N ASN A 329 6.68 -27.09 -9.82
CA ASN A 329 6.62 -27.98 -8.65
C ASN A 329 7.97 -28.68 -8.40
N THR A 330 8.61 -29.17 -9.46
CA THR A 330 9.94 -29.79 -9.40
C THR A 330 10.98 -28.79 -8.91
N LEU A 331 10.94 -27.54 -9.42
CA LEU A 331 11.86 -26.49 -9.03
C LEU A 331 11.79 -26.17 -7.53
N LEU A 332 10.58 -26.10 -6.97
CA LEU A 332 10.38 -25.87 -5.54
C LEU A 332 10.90 -27.04 -4.68
N ILE A 333 10.72 -28.27 -5.15
CA ILE A 333 11.24 -29.46 -4.47
C ILE A 333 12.76 -29.45 -4.49
N ASP A 334 13.37 -29.23 -5.65
CA ASP A 334 14.82 -29.22 -5.81
C ASP A 334 15.45 -28.12 -4.93
N LEU A 335 14.83 -26.93 -4.91
CA LEU A 335 15.24 -25.82 -4.04
C LEU A 335 15.19 -26.21 -2.56
N TRP A 336 14.08 -26.82 -2.13
CA TRP A 336 13.92 -27.30 -0.76
C TRP A 336 14.94 -28.39 -0.42
N GLN A 337 15.15 -29.39 -1.28
CA GLN A 337 16.12 -30.47 -1.05
C GLN A 337 17.55 -29.93 -0.94
N ALA A 338 17.92 -29.00 -1.82
CA ALA A 338 19.21 -28.33 -1.78
C ALA A 338 19.40 -27.53 -0.48
N ALA A 339 18.36 -26.80 -0.05
CA ALA A 339 18.39 -26.04 1.20
C ALA A 339 18.49 -26.96 2.43
N VAL A 340 17.71 -28.04 2.51
CA VAL A 340 17.81 -29.03 3.60
C VAL A 340 19.21 -29.64 3.67
N THR A 341 19.75 -30.04 2.51
CA THR A 341 21.05 -30.72 2.44
C THR A 341 22.20 -29.84 2.92
N ASP A 342 22.23 -28.58 2.49
CA ASP A 342 23.31 -27.66 2.83
C ASP A 342 23.14 -27.07 4.23
N TYR A 343 21.90 -26.78 4.66
CA TYR A 343 21.65 -26.18 5.97
C TYR A 343 21.97 -27.10 7.14
N PHE A 344 21.55 -28.38 7.05
CA PHE A 344 21.83 -29.37 8.10
C PHE A 344 23.16 -30.08 7.91
N GLY A 345 23.76 -29.97 6.72
CA GLY A 345 25.00 -30.63 6.34
C GLY A 345 24.76 -32.06 5.86
N LYS A 346 25.22 -32.35 4.63
CA LYS A 346 25.00 -33.61 3.89
C LYS A 346 25.27 -34.89 4.70
N PHE A 347 26.29 -34.89 5.55
CA PHE A 347 26.70 -36.06 6.33
C PHE A 347 26.48 -35.90 7.84
N ALA A 348 25.72 -34.89 8.26
CA ALA A 348 25.46 -34.65 9.67
C ALA A 348 24.65 -35.79 10.28
N ARG A 349 25.11 -36.30 11.41
CA ARG A 349 24.47 -37.38 12.15
C ARG A 349 24.15 -36.93 13.56
N VAL A 350 23.06 -37.45 14.10
CA VAL A 350 22.67 -37.22 15.47
C VAL A 350 22.33 -38.53 16.16
N GLN A 351 22.62 -38.61 17.46
CA GLN A 351 22.33 -39.79 18.28
C GLN A 351 20.92 -39.65 18.86
N VAL A 352 20.04 -40.58 18.52
CA VAL A 352 18.70 -40.71 19.13
C VAL A 352 18.63 -42.06 19.82
N GLY A 353 18.70 -42.04 21.15
CA GLY A 353 18.86 -43.27 21.94
C GLY A 353 20.19 -43.96 21.63
N LYS A 354 20.13 -45.18 21.06
CA LYS A 354 21.31 -45.98 20.66
C LYS A 354 21.60 -45.93 19.15
N GLN A 355 20.82 -45.18 18.38
CA GLN A 355 20.91 -45.18 16.92
C GLN A 355 21.50 -43.85 16.42
N SER A 356 22.45 -43.97 15.49
CA SER A 356 23.01 -42.84 14.75
C SER A 356 22.19 -42.60 13.49
N ILE A 357 21.44 -41.50 13.47
CA ILE A 357 20.54 -41.15 12.37
C ILE A 357 21.19 -40.05 11.54
N GLU A 358 21.15 -40.20 10.22
CA GLU A 358 21.58 -39.17 9.27
C GLU A 358 20.45 -38.16 9.08
N ILE A 359 20.71 -36.90 9.45
CA ILE A 359 19.68 -35.86 9.56
C ILE A 359 19.02 -35.64 8.20
N VAL A 360 19.82 -35.31 7.18
CA VAL A 360 19.31 -34.97 5.84
C VAL A 360 18.47 -36.12 5.26
N LYS A 361 18.95 -37.36 5.34
CA LYS A 361 18.20 -38.54 4.86
C LYS A 361 16.82 -38.66 5.51
N LEU A 362 16.73 -38.44 6.83
CA LEU A 362 15.47 -38.49 7.56
C LEU A 362 14.53 -37.35 7.17
N LEU A 363 15.05 -36.12 7.07
CA LEU A 363 14.23 -34.96 6.72
C LEU A 363 13.67 -35.08 5.29
N LEU A 364 14.48 -35.55 4.34
CA LEU A 364 14.07 -35.74 2.96
C LEU A 364 12.99 -36.82 2.77
N GLN A 365 12.85 -37.78 3.70
CA GLN A 365 11.75 -38.75 3.68
C GLN A 365 10.37 -38.12 3.86
N ASN A 366 10.30 -36.90 4.40
CA ASN A 366 9.05 -36.17 4.62
C ASN A 366 8.66 -35.26 3.43
N ALA A 367 9.26 -35.47 2.25
CA ALA A 367 9.05 -34.62 1.08
C ALA A 367 7.57 -34.50 0.69
N GLU A 368 6.81 -35.60 0.70
CA GLU A 368 5.39 -35.59 0.31
C GLU A 368 4.53 -34.69 1.20
N VAL A 369 4.79 -34.71 2.52
CA VAL A 369 4.09 -33.87 3.49
C VAL A 369 4.43 -32.40 3.25
N VAL A 370 5.72 -32.09 3.08
CA VAL A 370 6.18 -30.70 2.85
C VAL A 370 5.66 -30.15 1.51
N GLN A 371 5.61 -30.98 0.47
CA GLN A 371 5.05 -30.63 -0.83
C GLN A 371 3.58 -30.25 -0.71
N ALA A 372 2.77 -31.15 -0.15
CA ALA A 372 1.32 -30.97 -0.07
C ALA A 372 0.92 -29.81 0.86
N ASP A 373 1.61 -29.66 2.00
CA ASP A 373 1.20 -28.70 3.03
C ASP A 373 1.85 -27.32 2.92
N ILE A 374 2.99 -27.20 2.24
CA ILE A 374 3.75 -25.95 2.16
C ILE A 374 4.06 -25.59 0.71
N LEU A 375 4.89 -26.38 0.01
CA LEU A 375 5.52 -25.94 -1.25
C LEU A 375 4.50 -25.71 -2.37
N TYR A 376 3.57 -26.64 -2.62
CA TYR A 376 2.58 -26.51 -3.69
C TYR A 376 1.50 -25.47 -3.38
N LYS A 377 1.44 -24.97 -2.14
CA LYS A 377 0.54 -23.89 -1.73
C LYS A 377 1.18 -22.51 -1.86
N ILE A 378 2.46 -22.40 -2.25
CA ILE A 378 3.13 -21.11 -2.46
C ILE A 378 2.60 -20.49 -3.76
N PRO A 379 1.90 -19.34 -3.70
CA PRO A 379 1.30 -18.74 -4.88
C PRO A 379 2.32 -17.92 -5.68
N LEU A 380 2.02 -17.68 -6.95
CA LEU A 380 2.74 -16.76 -7.85
C LEU A 380 4.22 -17.10 -8.12
N VAL A 381 4.65 -18.33 -7.82
CA VAL A 381 6.04 -18.77 -8.06
C VAL A 381 6.33 -18.78 -9.56
N CYS A 382 5.41 -19.30 -10.38
CA CYS A 382 5.58 -19.32 -11.83
C CYS A 382 5.71 -17.90 -12.39
N ASP A 383 4.91 -16.93 -11.90
CA ASP A 383 4.99 -15.53 -12.30
C ASP A 383 6.35 -14.91 -11.96
N LEU A 384 6.87 -15.18 -10.76
CA LEU A 384 8.19 -14.72 -10.34
C LEU A 384 9.30 -15.30 -11.22
N PHE A 385 9.28 -16.60 -11.51
CA PHE A 385 10.29 -17.23 -12.36
C PHE A 385 10.18 -16.69 -13.80
N SER A 386 8.98 -16.53 -14.33
CA SER A 386 8.75 -15.93 -15.65
C SER A 386 9.33 -14.52 -15.73
N TYR A 387 9.08 -13.70 -14.70
CA TYR A 387 9.61 -12.36 -14.57
C TYR A 387 11.15 -12.32 -14.57
N LEU A 388 11.78 -13.17 -13.75
CA LEU A 388 13.24 -13.20 -13.56
C LEU A 388 14.02 -13.84 -14.73
N LEU A 389 13.39 -14.76 -15.47
CA LEU A 389 14.01 -15.49 -16.57
C LEU A 389 13.76 -14.85 -17.93
N PHE A 390 12.57 -14.26 -18.13
CA PHE A 390 12.09 -13.82 -19.46
C PHE A 390 11.58 -12.38 -19.52
N GLN A 391 11.63 -11.60 -18.43
CA GLN A 391 11.14 -10.22 -18.40
C GLN A 391 9.66 -10.09 -18.81
N THR A 392 8.83 -11.04 -18.38
CA THR A 392 7.38 -10.94 -18.59
C THR A 392 6.78 -9.81 -17.77
N ASP A 393 5.70 -9.23 -18.26
CA ASP A 393 4.91 -8.27 -17.48
C ASP A 393 4.34 -8.94 -16.23
N LEU A 394 4.20 -8.17 -15.15
CA LEU A 394 3.67 -8.66 -13.88
C LEU A 394 2.35 -7.96 -13.57
N GLN A 395 1.35 -8.75 -13.16
CA GLN A 395 0.05 -8.21 -12.79
C GLN A 395 0.05 -7.71 -11.35
N VAL A 396 -0.37 -6.46 -11.17
CA VAL A 396 -0.62 -5.83 -9.86
C VAL A 396 -2.03 -5.24 -9.91
N ASP A 397 -2.91 -5.72 -9.03
CA ASP A 397 -4.31 -5.26 -8.93
C ASP A 397 -5.09 -5.23 -10.27
N ASN A 398 -4.90 -6.25 -11.11
CA ASN A 398 -5.44 -6.39 -12.48
C ASN A 398 -4.85 -5.44 -13.55
N THR A 399 -3.76 -4.74 -13.24
CA THR A 399 -3.02 -3.94 -14.21
C THR A 399 -1.70 -4.65 -14.54
N CYS A 400 -1.39 -4.84 -15.82
CA CYS A 400 -0.10 -5.37 -16.26
C CYS A 400 0.94 -4.26 -16.26
N TYR A 401 2.04 -4.47 -15.54
CA TYR A 401 3.18 -3.56 -15.51
C TYR A 401 4.37 -4.18 -16.26
N PRO A 402 5.07 -3.39 -17.10
CA PRO A 402 6.20 -3.88 -17.86
C PRO A 402 7.37 -4.25 -16.96
N ALA A 403 8.18 -5.21 -17.41
CA ALA A 403 9.37 -5.64 -16.67
C ALA A 403 10.35 -4.49 -16.41
N GLY A 404 10.87 -4.44 -15.18
CA GLY A 404 11.77 -3.39 -14.72
C GLY A 404 11.07 -2.13 -14.19
N SER A 405 9.74 -2.01 -14.31
CA SER A 405 8.98 -0.95 -13.63
C SER A 405 9.06 -1.06 -12.11
N THR A 406 8.81 0.05 -11.42
CA THR A 406 8.86 0.11 -9.95
C THR A 406 7.82 -0.78 -9.30
N GLU A 407 6.61 -0.84 -9.87
CA GLU A 407 5.48 -1.62 -9.41
C GLU A 407 5.74 -3.11 -9.60
N ALA A 408 6.20 -3.52 -10.80
CA ALA A 408 6.55 -4.92 -11.06
C ALA A 408 7.70 -5.38 -10.16
N ASN A 409 8.74 -4.56 -9.96
CA ASN A 409 9.83 -4.89 -9.05
C ASN A 409 9.37 -5.00 -7.59
N SER A 410 8.48 -4.11 -7.13
CA SER A 410 7.91 -4.19 -5.78
C SER A 410 7.11 -5.47 -5.58
N GLN A 411 6.27 -5.82 -6.55
CA GLN A 411 5.47 -7.04 -6.51
C GLN A 411 6.35 -8.30 -6.58
N ALA A 412 7.35 -8.32 -7.46
CA ALA A 412 8.31 -9.42 -7.54
C ALA A 412 9.09 -9.60 -6.24
N ALA A 413 9.47 -8.51 -5.56
CA ALA A 413 10.14 -8.55 -4.26
C ALA A 413 9.24 -9.20 -3.20
N ILE A 414 7.96 -8.84 -3.16
CA ILE A 414 6.99 -9.46 -2.24
C ILE A 414 6.89 -10.97 -2.47
N ILE A 415 6.73 -11.38 -3.73
CA ILE A 415 6.59 -12.81 -4.08
C ILE A 415 7.87 -13.57 -3.72
N LEU A 416 9.05 -12.98 -4.00
CA LEU A 416 10.35 -13.53 -3.63
C LEU A 416 10.48 -13.70 -2.11
N GLU A 417 10.19 -12.67 -1.33
CA GLU A 417 10.26 -12.72 0.13
C GLU A 417 9.35 -13.82 0.70
N ASN A 418 8.12 -13.93 0.19
CA ASN A 418 7.20 -14.98 0.57
C ASN A 418 7.73 -16.36 0.22
N LEU A 419 8.28 -16.54 -0.99
CA LEU A 419 8.89 -17.80 -1.42
C LEU A 419 10.02 -18.23 -0.47
N LEU A 420 10.94 -17.31 -0.11
CA LEU A 420 12.03 -17.62 0.81
C LEU A 420 11.52 -18.07 2.18
N ILE A 421 10.55 -17.34 2.74
CA ILE A 421 9.98 -17.64 4.07
C ILE A 421 9.26 -19.00 4.05
N GLN A 422 8.49 -19.28 3.00
CA GLN A 422 7.74 -20.53 2.90
C GLN A 422 8.64 -21.74 2.65
N VAL A 423 9.68 -21.62 1.81
CA VAL A 423 10.67 -22.68 1.65
C VAL A 423 11.42 -22.91 2.97
N ALA A 424 11.78 -21.85 3.70
CA ALA A 424 12.40 -21.96 5.01
C ALA A 424 11.50 -22.69 6.02
N ASN A 425 10.19 -22.40 6.01
CA ASN A 425 9.21 -23.15 6.78
C ASN A 425 9.21 -24.64 6.39
N GLY A 426 9.27 -24.95 5.09
CA GLY A 426 9.39 -26.30 4.57
C GLY A 426 10.67 -27.02 5.01
N VAL A 427 11.80 -26.31 5.15
CA VAL A 427 13.05 -26.89 5.66
C VAL A 427 12.94 -27.27 7.14
N VAL A 428 12.24 -26.46 7.93
CA VAL A 428 12.13 -26.66 9.39
C VAL A 428 10.99 -27.62 9.76
N GLN A 429 9.96 -27.77 8.93
CA GLN A 429 8.80 -28.63 9.24
C GLN A 429 9.19 -30.09 9.54
N PRO A 430 10.01 -30.79 8.72
CA PRO A 430 10.40 -32.17 9.02
C PRO A 430 11.26 -32.30 10.28
N LEU A 431 12.06 -31.25 10.57
CA LEU A 431 12.89 -31.18 11.77
C LEU A 431 12.00 -31.17 13.01
N LEU A 432 10.94 -30.36 13.00
CA LEU A 432 9.96 -30.28 14.08
C LEU A 432 9.17 -31.56 14.26
N ASN A 433 8.93 -32.32 13.19
CA ASN A 433 8.18 -33.57 13.29
C ASN A 433 9.03 -34.73 13.79
N SER A 434 10.32 -34.76 13.44
CA SER A 434 11.15 -35.95 13.64
C SER A 434 12.24 -35.79 14.69
N LEU A 435 12.76 -34.57 14.89
CA LEU A 435 13.98 -34.31 15.68
C LEU A 435 13.82 -33.16 16.69
N ALA A 436 12.59 -32.69 16.94
CA ALA A 436 12.33 -31.55 17.82
C ALA A 436 12.90 -31.72 19.24
N ASP A 437 12.88 -32.94 19.77
CA ASP A 437 13.31 -33.20 21.15
C ASP A 437 14.80 -33.50 21.32
N VAL A 438 15.56 -33.53 20.22
CA VAL A 438 16.96 -33.90 20.25
C VAL A 438 17.82 -32.76 20.77
N GLU A 439 18.56 -33.01 21.85
CA GLU A 439 19.29 -31.98 22.61
C GLU A 439 20.33 -31.23 21.75
N VAL A 440 21.05 -31.94 20.88
CA VAL A 440 22.02 -31.33 19.95
C VAL A 440 21.32 -30.34 18.99
N ILE A 441 20.09 -30.66 18.54
CA ILE A 441 19.31 -29.78 17.68
C ILE A 441 18.85 -28.55 18.47
N LYS A 442 18.32 -28.74 19.69
CA LYS A 442 17.90 -27.65 20.57
C LYS A 442 19.03 -26.64 20.81
N GLN A 443 20.21 -27.14 21.11
CA GLN A 443 21.38 -26.31 21.43
C GLN A 443 21.96 -25.57 20.23
N ASN A 444 21.89 -26.17 19.03
CA ASN A 444 22.47 -25.57 17.83
C ASN A 444 21.50 -24.63 17.10
N PHE A 445 20.20 -24.95 17.07
CA PHE A 445 19.23 -24.28 16.21
C PHE A 445 18.21 -23.45 16.99
N TYR A 446 17.76 -23.88 18.17
CA TYR A 446 16.55 -23.32 18.78
C TYR A 446 16.79 -22.09 19.65
N ASN A 447 15.84 -21.15 19.61
CA ASN A 447 15.82 -19.97 20.46
C ASN A 447 15.77 -20.40 21.94
N ARG A 448 16.57 -19.75 22.79
CA ARG A 448 16.66 -20.03 24.24
C ARG A 448 15.30 -20.00 24.95
N GLN A 449 14.38 -19.17 24.47
CA GLN A 449 13.01 -19.07 25.02
C GLN A 449 12.15 -20.30 24.72
N LEU A 450 12.48 -21.07 23.67
CA LEU A 450 11.72 -22.22 23.17
C LEU A 450 12.49 -23.55 23.29
N ILE A 451 13.44 -23.65 24.23
CA ILE A 451 14.24 -24.89 24.40
C ILE A 451 13.52 -25.96 25.21
N SER A 452 12.65 -25.58 26.15
CA SER A 452 12.00 -26.57 27.02
C SER A 452 11.05 -27.46 26.22
N THR A 453 11.01 -28.75 26.54
CA THR A 453 10.09 -29.71 25.88
C THR A 453 8.63 -29.22 25.90
N ARG A 454 8.20 -28.59 26.99
CA ARG A 454 6.84 -28.03 27.09
C ARG A 454 6.59 -26.91 26.07
N GLU A 455 7.53 -25.99 25.90
CA GLU A 455 7.36 -24.88 24.95
C GLU A 455 7.45 -25.37 23.49
N ILE A 456 8.30 -26.36 23.22
CA ILE A 456 8.37 -27.02 21.90
C ILE A 456 7.03 -27.70 21.57
N GLU A 457 6.47 -28.47 22.49
CA GLU A 457 5.17 -29.11 22.29
C GLU A 457 4.03 -28.09 22.14
N ARG A 458 4.05 -26.99 22.91
CA ARG A 458 3.08 -25.89 22.72
C ARG A 458 3.22 -25.28 21.32
N PHE A 459 4.44 -25.04 20.87
CA PHE A 459 4.73 -24.48 19.56
C PHE A 459 4.26 -25.41 18.43
N ARG A 460 4.57 -26.72 18.50
CA ARG A 460 4.09 -27.74 17.55
C ARG A 460 2.57 -27.86 17.52
N ASN A 461 1.91 -27.74 18.67
CA ASN A 461 0.45 -27.71 18.75
C ASN A 461 -0.13 -26.46 18.08
N ASN A 462 0.48 -25.29 18.27
CA ASN A 462 0.06 -24.07 17.59
C ASN A 462 0.24 -24.17 16.06
N LEU A 463 1.33 -24.77 15.58
CA LEU A 463 1.52 -25.07 14.16
C LEU A 463 0.48 -26.06 13.63
N SER A 464 0.17 -27.11 14.38
CA SER A 464 -0.89 -28.06 14.02
C SER A 464 -2.25 -27.37 13.88
N TRP A 465 -2.55 -26.42 14.77
CA TRP A 465 -3.74 -25.58 14.66
C TRP A 465 -3.72 -24.68 13.43
N LYS A 466 -2.57 -24.08 13.08
CA LYS A 466 -2.41 -23.32 11.83
C LYS A 466 -2.82 -24.17 10.61
N TYR A 467 -2.28 -25.39 10.47
CA TYR A 467 -2.59 -26.24 9.32
C TYR A 467 -4.07 -26.62 9.26
N ARG A 468 -4.68 -26.98 10.39
CA ARG A 468 -6.11 -27.30 10.46
C ARG A 468 -6.97 -26.08 10.09
N LEU A 469 -6.66 -24.92 10.67
CA LEU A 469 -7.40 -23.70 10.38
C LEU A 469 -7.26 -23.30 8.91
N ASN A 470 -6.08 -23.44 8.33
CA ASN A 470 -5.85 -23.17 6.91
C ASN A 470 -6.63 -24.14 5.99
N ASN A 471 -6.55 -25.44 6.27
CA ASN A 471 -7.19 -26.47 5.45
C ASN A 471 -8.73 -26.44 5.52
N TYR A 472 -9.32 -25.91 6.59
CA TYR A 472 -10.78 -25.91 6.77
C TYR A 472 -11.45 -24.53 6.66
N VAL A 473 -10.79 -23.46 7.12
CA VAL A 473 -11.42 -22.15 7.30
C VAL A 473 -10.67 -21.04 6.55
N THR A 474 -9.42 -20.77 6.92
CA THR A 474 -8.67 -19.62 6.39
C THR A 474 -8.40 -19.76 4.90
N GLY A 475 -8.02 -20.94 4.42
CA GLY A 475 -7.82 -21.20 3.00
C GLY A 475 -9.09 -20.93 2.19
N ALA A 476 -10.21 -21.51 2.61
CA ALA A 476 -11.52 -21.30 1.98
C ALA A 476 -11.93 -19.82 1.97
N THR A 477 -11.72 -19.13 3.10
CA THR A 477 -12.02 -17.70 3.25
C THR A 477 -11.18 -16.85 2.28
N THR A 478 -9.87 -17.09 2.17
CA THR A 478 -9.01 -16.32 1.26
C THR A 478 -9.30 -16.57 -0.22
N ILE A 479 -9.69 -17.80 -0.58
CA ILE A 479 -10.16 -18.14 -1.93
C ILE A 479 -11.46 -17.38 -2.24
N PHE A 480 -12.44 -17.43 -1.32
CA PHE A 480 -13.71 -16.72 -1.47
C PHE A 480 -13.53 -15.19 -1.55
N GLU A 481 -12.63 -14.63 -0.75
CA GLU A 481 -12.28 -13.21 -0.76
C GLU A 481 -11.33 -12.82 -1.91
N SER A 482 -10.96 -13.76 -2.79
CA SER A 482 -10.10 -13.54 -3.97
C SER A 482 -8.78 -12.85 -3.62
N ARG A 483 -8.10 -13.38 -2.60
CA ARG A 483 -6.80 -12.86 -2.15
C ARG A 483 -5.80 -13.96 -1.86
N TYR A 484 -4.53 -13.63 -2.01
CA TYR A 484 -3.42 -14.34 -1.40
C TYR A 484 -2.95 -13.61 -0.15
N GLU A 485 -2.58 -14.37 0.87
CA GLU A 485 -1.89 -13.85 2.05
C GLU A 485 -0.42 -14.23 1.94
N LEU A 486 0.45 -13.23 1.90
CA LEU A 486 1.89 -13.39 1.67
C LEU A 486 2.69 -12.87 2.85
N PHE A 487 3.83 -13.51 3.13
CA PHE A 487 4.79 -13.06 4.13
C PHE A 487 5.87 -12.18 3.51
N VAL A 488 6.18 -11.06 4.16
CA VAL A 488 7.17 -10.08 3.69
C VAL A 488 8.14 -9.71 4.81
N LEU A 489 9.34 -9.29 4.42
CA LEU A 489 10.37 -8.80 5.31
C LEU A 489 10.16 -7.30 5.55
N ALA A 490 9.55 -6.95 6.67
CA ALA A 490 9.36 -5.57 7.10
C ALA A 490 10.45 -5.13 8.09
N PRO A 491 10.66 -3.82 8.30
CA PRO A 491 11.70 -3.32 9.22
C PRO A 491 11.55 -3.80 10.68
N ARG A 492 10.34 -4.20 11.08
CA ARG A 492 10.02 -4.69 12.43
C ARG A 492 10.02 -6.23 12.52
N GLY A 493 10.22 -6.95 11.42
CA GLY A 493 10.14 -8.40 11.36
C GLY A 493 9.36 -8.94 10.18
N ILE A 494 8.97 -10.21 10.27
CA ILE A 494 8.16 -10.88 9.25
C ILE A 494 6.71 -10.46 9.43
N ALA A 495 6.16 -9.77 8.43
CA ALA A 495 4.78 -9.30 8.40
C ALA A 495 3.95 -10.06 7.36
N LYS A 496 2.63 -9.96 7.47
CA LYS A 496 1.68 -10.55 6.52
C LYS A 496 0.96 -9.44 5.76
N ILE A 497 0.89 -9.58 4.44
CA ILE A 497 0.13 -8.68 3.57
C ILE A 497 -0.86 -9.49 2.72
N SER A 498 -1.84 -8.80 2.15
CA SER A 498 -2.83 -9.41 1.26
C SER A 498 -2.78 -8.80 -0.13
N ILE A 499 -2.76 -9.65 -1.15
CA ILE A 499 -2.79 -9.23 -2.55
C ILE A 499 -4.05 -9.80 -3.21
N TYR A 500 -4.74 -8.98 -3.99
CA TYR A 500 -5.89 -9.43 -4.76
C TYR A 500 -5.44 -10.34 -5.91
N ALA A 501 -6.14 -11.46 -6.09
CA ALA A 501 -5.95 -12.32 -7.25
C ALA A 501 -7.28 -13.00 -7.61
N PRO A 502 -7.63 -13.12 -8.91
CA PRO A 502 -8.83 -13.85 -9.31
C PRO A 502 -8.64 -15.35 -9.04
N ARG A 503 -9.42 -15.91 -8.10
CA ARG A 503 -9.32 -17.32 -7.65
C ARG A 503 -10.60 -18.13 -7.90
N SER A 504 -11.32 -17.81 -8.98
CA SER A 504 -12.61 -18.45 -9.32
C SER A 504 -12.50 -19.94 -9.60
N GLN A 505 -11.41 -20.38 -10.25
CA GLN A 505 -11.15 -21.80 -10.53
C GLN A 505 -10.93 -22.59 -9.23
N GLU A 506 -10.13 -22.06 -8.31
CA GLU A 506 -9.90 -22.68 -7.00
C GLU A 506 -11.18 -22.73 -6.15
N LEU A 507 -11.99 -21.67 -6.20
CA LEU A 507 -13.29 -21.62 -5.52
C LEU A 507 -14.22 -22.74 -6.01
N ALA A 508 -14.24 -23.00 -7.32
CA ALA A 508 -15.05 -24.07 -7.90
C ALA A 508 -14.59 -25.48 -7.55
N GLN A 509 -13.31 -25.64 -7.17
CA GLN A 509 -12.73 -26.92 -6.77
C GLN A 509 -12.89 -27.22 -5.26
N LEU A 510 -13.39 -26.27 -4.46
CA LEU A 510 -13.61 -26.49 -3.03
C LEU A 510 -14.67 -27.56 -2.78
N THR A 511 -14.35 -28.47 -1.86
CA THR A 511 -15.25 -29.55 -1.43
C THR A 511 -15.22 -29.71 0.09
N GLY A 512 -16.20 -30.41 0.66
CA GLY A 512 -16.25 -30.71 2.09
C GLY A 512 -16.39 -29.46 2.99
N ILE A 513 -15.63 -29.43 4.08
CA ILE A 513 -15.70 -28.34 5.08
C ILE A 513 -15.36 -26.96 4.48
N PRO A 514 -14.30 -26.80 3.66
CA PRO A 514 -14.01 -25.55 2.96
C PRO A 514 -15.22 -24.96 2.20
N LEU A 515 -15.96 -25.80 1.46
CA LEU A 515 -17.15 -25.38 0.73
C LEU A 515 -18.27 -24.94 1.67
N VAL A 516 -18.48 -25.66 2.78
CA VAL A 516 -19.46 -25.25 3.80
C VAL A 516 -19.09 -23.89 4.39
N VAL A 517 -17.81 -23.62 4.63
CA VAL A 517 -17.34 -22.31 5.11
C VAL A 517 -17.66 -21.20 4.11
N THR A 518 -17.40 -21.39 2.81
CA THR A 518 -17.74 -20.36 1.81
C THR A 518 -19.24 -20.13 1.71
N LEU A 519 -20.06 -21.19 1.75
CA LEU A 519 -21.52 -21.09 1.77
C LEU A 519 -22.04 -20.36 3.02
N LEU A 520 -21.42 -20.59 4.19
CA LEU A 520 -21.77 -19.87 5.42
C LEU A 520 -21.41 -18.38 5.34
N LEU A 521 -20.27 -18.05 4.70
CA LEU A 521 -19.89 -16.66 4.44
C LEU A 521 -20.87 -15.98 3.48
N GLU A 522 -21.25 -16.66 2.39
CA GLU A 522 -22.25 -16.17 1.44
C GLU A 522 -23.64 -15.99 2.09
N PHE A 523 -24.08 -16.97 2.89
CA PHE A 523 -25.33 -16.90 3.65
C PHE A 523 -25.32 -15.75 4.66
N ARG A 524 -24.21 -15.56 5.37
CA ARG A 524 -24.02 -14.43 6.28
C ARG A 524 -24.16 -13.11 5.52
N ASP A 525 -23.50 -12.96 4.39
CA ASP A 525 -23.55 -11.74 3.58
C ASP A 525 -24.96 -11.50 3.00
N ALA A 526 -25.71 -12.56 2.68
CA ALA A 526 -27.10 -12.47 2.21
C ALA A 526 -28.12 -12.11 3.30
N ILE A 527 -27.84 -12.46 4.56
CA ILE A 527 -28.74 -12.22 5.70
C ILE A 527 -28.40 -10.96 6.48
N ALA A 528 -27.13 -10.59 6.58
CA ALA A 528 -26.66 -9.40 7.31
C ALA A 528 -27.52 -8.15 7.07
N PRO A 529 -27.86 -7.75 5.82
CA PRO A 529 -28.69 -6.56 5.60
C PRO A 529 -30.12 -6.71 6.14
N ARG A 530 -30.71 -7.92 6.09
CA ARG A 530 -32.07 -8.17 6.60
C ARG A 530 -32.13 -8.19 8.12
N LEU A 531 -31.10 -8.71 8.78
CA LEU A 531 -31.05 -8.73 10.24
C LEU A 531 -30.81 -7.31 10.79
N GLN A 532 -29.95 -6.52 10.14
CA GLN A 532 -29.74 -5.12 10.50
C GLN A 532 -31.01 -4.29 10.34
N SER A 533 -31.81 -4.49 9.29
CA SER A 533 -33.06 -3.76 9.10
C SER A 533 -34.13 -4.11 10.14
N LEU A 534 -34.23 -5.39 10.56
CA LEU A 534 -35.11 -5.81 11.65
C LEU A 534 -34.70 -5.19 13.01
N LEU A 535 -33.40 -5.17 13.30
CA LEU A 535 -32.87 -4.54 14.51
C LEU A 535 -33.08 -3.02 14.52
N ALA A 536 -32.87 -2.35 13.38
CA ALA A 536 -33.17 -0.93 13.24
C ALA A 536 -34.68 -0.64 13.42
N PHE A 537 -35.55 -1.49 12.86
CA PHE A 537 -36.99 -1.39 13.04
C PHE A 537 -37.40 -1.56 14.52
N LEU A 538 -36.91 -2.60 15.19
CA LEU A 538 -37.17 -2.81 16.62
C LEU A 538 -36.62 -1.65 17.49
N GLY A 539 -35.42 -1.16 17.19
CA GLY A 539 -34.81 -0.02 17.86
C GLY A 539 -35.65 1.25 17.73
N SER A 540 -36.11 1.57 16.52
CA SER A 540 -37.02 2.70 16.29
C SER A 540 -38.37 2.53 16.99
N GLY A 541 -38.91 1.30 17.08
CA GLY A 541 -40.10 0.99 17.85
C GLY A 541 -39.91 1.23 19.36
N ILE A 542 -38.77 0.80 19.92
CA ILE A 542 -38.43 1.04 21.33
C ILE A 542 -38.28 2.55 21.60
N VAL A 543 -37.55 3.27 20.74
CA VAL A 543 -37.39 4.73 20.86
C VAL A 543 -38.73 5.44 20.77
N PHE A 544 -39.62 5.02 19.88
CA PHE A 544 -40.98 5.56 19.78
C PHE A 544 -41.77 5.33 21.08
N ILE A 545 -41.76 4.13 21.64
CA ILE A 545 -42.45 3.83 22.90
C ILE A 545 -41.90 4.70 24.04
N LEU A 546 -40.57 4.80 24.16
CA LEU A 546 -39.94 5.59 25.22
C LEU A 546 -40.25 7.09 25.11
N THR A 547 -40.15 7.64 23.91
CA THR A 547 -40.30 9.09 23.69
C THR A 547 -41.76 9.53 23.59
N GLN A 548 -42.58 8.81 22.81
CA GLN A 548 -43.95 9.21 22.50
C GLN A 548 -44.97 8.69 23.52
N VAL A 549 -44.82 7.45 23.98
CA VAL A 549 -45.79 6.87 24.92
C VAL A 549 -45.43 7.25 26.35
N ILE A 550 -44.22 6.93 26.79
CA ILE A 550 -43.79 7.17 28.17
C ILE A 550 -43.50 8.67 28.38
N GLY A 551 -42.74 9.30 27.47
CA GLY A 551 -42.38 10.71 27.56
C GLY A 551 -43.60 11.65 27.57
N ARG A 552 -44.59 11.43 26.71
CA ARG A 552 -45.84 12.22 26.75
C ARG A 552 -46.69 11.90 27.96
N GLY A 553 -46.73 10.63 28.41
CA GLY A 553 -47.43 10.23 29.63
C GLY A 553 -46.91 10.96 30.87
N LEU A 554 -45.59 10.97 31.07
CA LEU A 554 -44.94 11.72 32.16
C LEU A 554 -45.14 13.24 32.03
N GLY A 555 -45.08 13.78 30.81
CA GLY A 555 -45.32 15.20 30.56
C GLY A 555 -46.75 15.65 30.92
N LEU A 556 -47.75 14.80 30.69
CA LEU A 556 -49.14 15.07 31.09
C LEU A 556 -49.31 15.03 32.61
N ILE A 557 -48.69 14.06 33.28
CA ILE A 557 -48.70 13.96 34.75
C ILE A 557 -48.03 15.19 35.37
N GLY A 558 -46.86 15.60 34.86
CA GLY A 558 -46.16 16.80 35.32
C GLY A 558 -46.98 18.07 35.13
N ARG A 559 -47.67 18.23 33.99
CA ARG A 559 -48.61 19.35 33.77
C ARG A 559 -49.80 19.32 34.72
N GLY A 560 -50.35 18.14 35.01
CA GLY A 560 -51.43 17.98 35.99
C GLY A 560 -51.01 18.42 37.40
N ILE A 561 -49.81 18.03 37.84
CA ILE A 561 -49.25 18.43 39.14
C ILE A 561 -49.00 19.94 39.21
N LEU A 562 -48.42 20.54 38.16
CA LEU A 562 -48.19 21.99 38.07
C LEU A 562 -49.49 22.79 38.12
N GLN A 563 -50.54 22.31 37.44
CA GLN A 563 -51.88 22.93 37.52
C GLN A 563 -52.53 22.76 38.90
N GLY A 564 -52.29 21.64 39.58
CA GLY A 564 -52.75 21.40 40.94
C GLY A 564 -52.05 22.25 42.02
N ILE A 565 -50.78 22.61 41.82
CA ILE A 565 -50.03 23.46 42.76
C ILE A 565 -50.34 24.95 42.53
N GLY A 566 -50.59 25.36 41.29
CA GLY A 566 -50.91 26.75 40.94
C GLY A 566 -52.20 27.28 41.57
N SER A 567 -53.18 26.42 41.86
CA SER A 567 -54.46 26.81 42.46
C SER A 567 -54.39 27.05 43.97
N VAL A 568 -53.36 26.58 44.67
CA VAL A 568 -53.26 26.71 46.14
C VAL A 568 -52.59 28.03 46.57
N SER A 569 -51.80 28.66 45.70
CA SER A 569 -51.05 29.89 46.06
C SER A 569 -51.83 31.20 45.92
N PHE A 570 -53.02 31.19 45.31
CA PHE A 570 -53.84 32.40 45.15
C PHE A 570 -54.62 32.79 46.42
N THR A 571 -54.77 31.90 47.39
CA THR A 571 -55.55 32.15 48.61
C THR A 571 -54.78 32.97 49.66
N GLU A 572 -53.44 32.98 49.64
CA GLU A 572 -52.63 33.72 50.63
C GLU A 572 -52.39 35.20 50.28
N LYS A 573 -52.46 35.59 49.00
CA LYS A 573 -52.20 36.98 48.58
C LYS A 573 -53.34 37.95 48.90
N THR A 574 -54.55 37.47 49.19
CA THR A 574 -55.71 38.31 49.54
C THR A 574 -55.70 38.75 51.00
N LEU A 575 -55.03 38.02 51.90
CA LEU A 575 -55.01 38.34 53.33
C LEU A 575 -54.00 39.44 53.70
N ARG A 576 -52.96 39.65 52.89
CA ARG A 576 -51.88 40.60 53.21
C ARG A 576 -52.11 42.04 52.72
N LYS A 577 -53.19 42.28 51.95
CA LYS A 577 -53.48 43.61 51.35
C LYS A 577 -54.37 44.52 52.24
N ASN A 578 -54.89 44.02 53.36
CA ASN A 578 -55.77 44.79 54.25
C ASN A 578 -55.08 45.39 55.50
N SER A 579 -53.78 45.18 55.72
CA SER A 579 -53.12 45.65 56.96
C SER A 579 -52.32 46.96 56.86
N GLU A 580 -52.20 47.57 55.68
CA GLU A 580 -51.40 48.80 55.49
C GLU A 580 -52.22 49.93 54.86
N ARG A 581 -53.19 50.47 55.62
CA ARG A 581 -53.80 51.78 55.39
C ARG A 581 -54.54 52.23 56.66
N THR A 582 -53.82 52.84 57.60
CA THR A 582 -54.28 53.94 58.49
C THR A 582 -53.18 54.31 59.48
N LYS A 583 -52.38 55.33 59.14
CA LYS A 583 -52.16 56.54 59.95
C LYS A 583 -51.37 57.56 59.15
#